data_AF-A0A382AJ60-F1
#
_entry.id   AF-A0A382AJ60-F1
#
_cell.length_a   1.000
_cell.length_b   1.000
_cell.length_c   1.000
_cell.angle_alpha   90.00
_cell.angle_beta   90.00
_cell.angle_gamma   90.00
#
_symmetry.space_group_name_H-M   'P 1'
#
loop_
_entity.id
_entity.type
_entity.pdbx_description
1 polymer ?
#
loop_
_entity_poly.entity_id
_entity_poly.type
_entity_poly.pdbx_seq_one_letter_code
_entity_poly.pdbx_strand_id
1 'polypeptide(L)'
;MFKSEYSKIIFYLFILVGLIQAQNQDPSNLNMLFPEVITELENEIRMEKFDRILPRVMRDNNIDMWIHIIRSWIPDPLRFELGSNSGVFIFTDYGGDRIERIAFSNQLRDPTIYDKVIKENTRDESIIGNAFRDGTPVEQPGSQMELDIRFAGLQKLVIERQPKNIAVNYMDDFSTASSSEFSPLTDGISHKDYNLLIETLGKKYARRVKSAEYLIMDYLAGRVPMEIELYKKFGVIAAENLDREFNKVIPGITKLSELEGNVFLRVPDGREIHASDPDPYVLKRGDLFTILHGAGDK
;
A
#
# COMPACT_ATOMS: atom_id res chain seq x y z
N MET A 1 16.14 22.99 21.26
CA MET A 1 16.87 21.71 21.29
C MET A 1 16.44 20.81 22.46
N PHE A 2 16.40 21.30 23.71
CA PHE A 2 15.97 20.48 24.86
C PHE A 2 14.53 19.95 24.84
N LYS A 3 13.54 20.69 24.31
CA LYS A 3 12.12 20.25 24.30
C LYS A 3 11.83 18.98 23.48
N SER A 4 12.67 18.68 22.47
CA SER A 4 12.46 17.54 21.55
C SER A 4 12.85 16.21 22.20
N GLU A 5 13.90 16.18 23.02
CA GLU A 5 14.33 14.94 23.69
C GLU A 5 13.41 14.57 24.84
N TYR A 6 12.89 15.54 25.59
CA TYR A 6 11.86 15.28 26.60
C TYR A 6 10.56 14.73 26.00
N SER A 7 10.19 15.19 24.79
CA SER A 7 9.02 14.65 24.08
C SER A 7 9.24 13.20 23.65
N LYS A 8 10.44 12.85 23.20
CA LYS A 8 10.81 11.46 22.86
C LYS A 8 10.84 10.56 24.10
N ILE A 9 11.40 11.02 25.21
CA ILE A 9 11.47 10.25 26.46
C ILE A 9 10.07 10.02 27.04
N ILE A 10 9.20 11.04 27.03
CA ILE A 10 7.81 10.91 27.47
C ILE A 10 7.05 9.94 26.56
N PHE A 11 7.28 10.00 25.24
CA PHE A 11 6.71 9.06 24.26
C PHE A 11 7.16 7.61 24.49
N TYR A 12 8.45 7.35 24.70
CA TYR A 12 8.93 6.01 25.06
C TYR A 12 8.36 5.53 26.39
N LEU A 13 8.14 6.43 27.35
CA LEU A 13 7.46 6.10 28.61
C LEU A 13 5.97 5.75 28.40
N PHE A 14 5.26 6.45 27.51
CA PHE A 14 3.87 6.14 27.16
C PHE A 14 3.75 4.81 26.43
N ILE A 15 4.69 4.50 25.52
CA ILE A 15 4.79 3.17 24.90
C ILE A 15 5.04 2.10 25.96
N LEU A 16 5.96 2.35 26.91
CA LEU A 16 6.28 1.40 27.97
C LEU A 16 5.11 1.15 28.94
N VAL A 17 4.37 2.21 29.31
CA VAL A 17 3.19 2.10 30.19
C VAL A 17 2.02 1.44 29.46
N GLY A 18 1.84 1.72 28.16
CA GLY A 18 0.89 1.00 27.30
C GLY A 18 1.21 -0.49 27.19
N LEU A 19 2.49 -0.86 27.09
CA LEU A 19 2.96 -2.25 27.06
C LEU A 19 2.70 -3.00 28.37
N ILE A 20 2.81 -2.32 29.52
CA ILE A 20 2.51 -2.92 30.84
C ILE A 20 1.00 -3.12 31.03
N GLN A 21 0.16 -2.23 30.47
CA GLN A 21 -1.30 -2.42 30.50
C GLN A 21 -1.77 -3.48 29.49
N ALA A 22 -1.08 -3.65 28.36
CA ALA A 22 -1.34 -4.69 27.37
C ALA A 22 -1.00 -6.11 27.88
N GLN A 23 -0.07 -6.27 28.84
CA GLN A 23 0.19 -7.58 29.46
C GLN A 23 -0.98 -8.16 30.27
N ASN A 24 -2.00 -7.35 30.59
CA ASN A 24 -3.20 -7.79 31.32
C ASN A 24 -4.44 -7.92 30.43
N GLN A 25 -4.32 -7.76 29.11
CA GLN A 25 -5.42 -7.97 28.17
C GLN A 25 -5.01 -8.92 27.04
N ASP A 26 -6.02 -9.55 26.43
CA ASP A 26 -5.87 -10.60 25.42
C ASP A 26 -4.91 -10.16 24.29
N PRO A 27 -3.75 -10.82 24.14
CA PRO A 27 -2.70 -10.45 23.17
C PRO A 27 -3.15 -10.58 21.71
N SER A 28 -4.29 -11.24 21.46
CA SER A 28 -4.85 -11.47 20.13
C SER A 28 -5.44 -10.21 19.45
N ASN A 29 -5.56 -9.09 20.16
CA ASN A 29 -6.26 -7.92 19.63
C ASN A 29 -5.32 -6.75 19.29
N LEU A 30 -4.49 -6.91 18.26
CA LEU A 30 -3.82 -5.75 17.64
C LEU A 30 -4.84 -4.73 17.07
N ASN A 31 -6.10 -5.14 16.88
CA ASN A 31 -7.24 -4.26 16.56
C ASN A 31 -7.58 -3.27 17.70
N MET A 32 -7.01 -3.44 18.90
CA MET A 32 -7.11 -2.46 19.99
C MET A 32 -6.00 -1.40 19.95
N LEU A 33 -5.07 -1.44 18.98
CA LEU A 33 -4.30 -0.25 18.66
C LEU A 33 -5.29 0.80 18.14
N PHE A 34 -5.39 1.93 18.83
CA PHE A 34 -6.22 3.04 18.40
C PHE A 34 -5.91 3.39 16.93
N PRO A 35 -6.92 3.71 16.08
CA PRO A 35 -6.70 4.05 14.67
C PRO A 35 -5.61 5.11 14.45
N GLU A 36 -5.43 6.03 15.40
CA GLU A 36 -4.33 7.01 15.35
C GLU A 36 -2.95 6.35 15.41
N VAL A 37 -2.74 5.35 16.27
CA VAL A 37 -1.45 4.65 16.43
C VAL A 37 -1.10 3.84 15.18
N ILE A 38 -2.10 3.24 14.53
CA ILE A 38 -1.91 2.53 13.26
C ILE A 38 -1.50 3.51 12.16
N THR A 39 -2.19 4.65 12.07
CA THR A 39 -1.89 5.68 11.07
C THR A 39 -0.49 6.26 11.24
N GLU A 40 -0.08 6.53 12.48
CA GLU A 40 1.28 7.00 12.78
C GLU A 40 2.34 5.97 12.39
N LEU A 41 2.13 4.69 12.75
CA LEU A 41 3.05 3.60 12.38
C LEU A 41 3.18 3.43 10.86
N GLU A 42 2.06 3.50 10.12
CA GLU A 42 2.08 3.46 8.66
C GLU A 42 2.89 4.62 8.06
N ASN A 43 2.77 5.82 8.64
CA ASN A 43 3.50 7.00 8.18
C ASN A 43 5.00 6.88 8.45
N GLU A 44 5.39 6.38 9.63
CA GLU A 44 6.79 6.12 9.97
C GLU A 44 7.41 5.05 9.06
N ILE A 45 6.70 3.94 8.81
CA ILE A 45 7.13 2.90 7.86
C ILE A 45 7.33 3.50 6.46
N ARG A 46 6.39 4.30 5.99
CA ARG A 46 6.47 4.93 4.67
C ARG A 46 7.66 5.87 4.56
N MET A 47 7.90 6.69 5.58
CA MET A 47 9.09 7.55 5.65
C MET A 47 10.37 6.72 5.61
N GLU A 48 10.45 5.63 6.39
CA GLU A 48 11.62 4.76 6.40
C GLU A 48 11.85 4.08 5.04
N LYS A 49 10.79 3.67 4.32
CA LYS A 49 10.91 3.11 2.97
C LYS A 49 11.41 4.15 1.98
N PHE A 50 10.91 5.38 2.05
CA PHE A 50 11.41 6.46 1.20
C PHE A 50 12.86 6.84 1.51
N ASP A 51 13.32 6.67 2.74
CA ASP A 51 14.70 6.98 3.13
C ASP A 51 15.68 5.84 2.82
N ARG A 52 15.26 4.58 2.93
CA ARG A 52 16.15 3.41 2.83
C ARG A 52 16.01 2.62 1.54
N ILE A 53 14.78 2.41 1.06
CA ILE A 53 14.49 1.54 -0.07
C ILE A 53 14.49 2.34 -1.37
N LEU A 54 13.74 3.45 -1.40
CA LEU A 54 13.56 4.26 -2.61
C LEU A 54 14.88 4.70 -3.26
N PRO A 55 15.91 5.22 -2.54
CA PRO A 55 17.15 5.64 -3.18
C PRO A 55 17.89 4.45 -3.82
N ARG A 56 17.89 3.30 -3.15
CA ARG A 56 18.54 2.08 -3.65
C ARG A 56 17.86 1.60 -4.93
N VAL A 57 16.55 1.41 -4.91
CA VAL A 57 15.82 0.83 -6.06
C VAL A 57 15.82 1.76 -7.27
N MET A 58 15.79 3.08 -7.08
CA MET A 58 15.95 4.04 -8.18
C MET A 58 17.32 3.90 -8.85
N ARG A 59 18.39 3.76 -8.06
CA ARG A 59 19.77 3.62 -8.57
C ARG A 59 20.03 2.29 -9.24
N ASP A 60 19.58 1.19 -8.61
CA ASP A 60 19.73 -0.16 -9.13
C ASP A 60 19.02 -0.29 -10.50
N ASN A 61 17.90 0.41 -10.69
CA ASN A 61 17.16 0.47 -11.94
C ASN A 61 17.60 1.60 -12.90
N ASN A 62 18.64 2.37 -12.56
CA ASN A 62 19.16 3.50 -13.35
C ASN A 62 18.07 4.53 -13.71
N ILE A 63 17.24 4.90 -12.74
CA ILE A 63 16.15 5.86 -12.86
C ILE A 63 16.51 7.16 -12.14
N ASP A 64 16.54 8.28 -12.88
CA ASP A 64 16.80 9.59 -12.30
C ASP A 64 15.51 10.24 -11.78
N MET A 65 14.39 9.95 -12.42
CA MET A 65 13.08 10.45 -12.02
C MET A 65 12.02 9.38 -12.17
N TRP A 66 11.21 9.16 -11.14
CA TRP A 66 10.04 8.30 -11.20
C TRP A 66 8.78 9.14 -11.07
N ILE A 67 7.86 9.00 -12.02
CA ILE A 67 6.56 9.66 -12.05
C ILE A 67 5.48 8.58 -11.95
N HIS A 68 4.81 8.48 -10.80
CA HIS A 68 3.74 7.51 -10.55
C HIS A 68 2.39 8.21 -10.55
N ILE A 69 1.44 7.71 -11.33
CA ILE A 69 0.09 8.25 -11.44
C ILE A 69 -0.87 7.31 -10.72
N ILE A 70 -1.54 7.80 -9.68
CA ILE A 70 -2.68 7.12 -9.06
C ILE A 70 -3.94 7.83 -9.53
N ARG A 71 -4.80 7.12 -10.25
CA ARG A 71 -6.07 7.67 -10.75
C ARG A 71 -7.16 7.46 -9.71
N SER A 72 -7.88 8.53 -9.40
CA SER A 72 -9.15 8.47 -8.66
C SER A 72 -10.04 7.34 -9.21
N TRP A 73 -10.70 6.60 -8.34
CA TRP A 73 -11.64 5.50 -8.66
C TRP A 73 -11.01 4.19 -9.17
N ILE A 74 -9.72 4.18 -9.51
CA ILE A 74 -8.99 2.95 -9.88
C ILE A 74 -8.02 2.63 -8.74
N PRO A 75 -8.23 1.57 -7.96
CA PRO A 75 -7.32 1.19 -6.90
C PRO A 75 -5.92 0.93 -7.46
N ASP A 76 -4.94 1.69 -6.97
CA ASP A 76 -3.53 1.47 -7.29
C ASP A 76 -2.87 0.62 -6.17
N PRO A 77 -2.00 -0.34 -6.52
CA PRO A 77 -1.27 -1.16 -5.56
C PRO A 77 -0.36 -0.34 -4.63
N LEU A 78 0.13 0.81 -5.06
CA LEU A 78 0.97 1.71 -4.28
C LEU A 78 0.17 2.76 -3.48
N ARG A 79 -1.16 2.71 -3.41
CA ARG A 79 -1.95 3.69 -2.64
C ARG A 79 -1.50 3.81 -1.18
N PHE A 80 -1.16 2.68 -0.55
CA PHE A 80 -0.65 2.63 0.82
C PHE A 80 0.81 3.10 0.88
N GLU A 81 1.61 2.72 -0.11
CA GLU A 81 3.02 3.08 -0.20
C GLU A 81 3.25 4.57 -0.42
N LEU A 82 2.38 5.23 -1.20
CA LEU A 82 2.46 6.67 -1.48
C LEU A 82 1.55 7.51 -0.56
N GLY A 83 0.70 6.85 0.23
CA GLY A 83 -0.14 7.49 1.22
C GLY A 83 -1.28 8.31 0.60
N SER A 84 -1.84 7.87 -0.52
CA SER A 84 -2.99 8.52 -1.17
C SER A 84 -3.72 7.60 -2.13
N ASN A 85 -5.00 7.88 -2.39
CA ASN A 85 -5.81 7.18 -3.38
C ASN A 85 -5.83 7.88 -4.75
N SER A 86 -5.19 9.04 -4.88
CA SER A 86 -5.06 9.75 -6.14
C SER A 86 -3.91 10.76 -6.14
N GLY A 87 -3.40 11.06 -7.33
CA GLY A 87 -2.42 12.11 -7.56
C GLY A 87 -1.29 11.71 -8.48
N VAL A 88 -0.36 12.65 -8.70
CA VAL A 88 0.89 12.42 -9.42
C VAL A 88 2.05 12.56 -8.45
N PHE A 89 2.83 11.51 -8.28
CA PHE A 89 3.96 11.42 -7.35
C PHE A 89 5.25 11.44 -8.13
N ILE A 90 6.14 12.36 -7.80
CA ILE A 90 7.40 12.57 -8.50
C ILE A 90 8.55 12.40 -7.51
N PHE A 91 9.42 11.46 -7.82
CA PHE A 91 10.63 11.17 -7.07
C PHE A 91 11.83 11.47 -7.95
N THR A 92 12.79 12.25 -7.46
CA THR A 92 13.99 12.63 -8.22
C THR A 92 15.25 12.29 -7.46
N ASP A 93 16.13 11.50 -8.08
CA ASP A 93 17.47 11.22 -7.57
C ASP A 93 18.47 12.19 -8.19
N TYR A 94 19.15 12.98 -7.35
CA TYR A 94 20.27 13.81 -7.77
C TYR A 94 21.63 13.13 -7.53
N GLY A 95 21.64 11.89 -7.05
CA GLY A 95 22.83 11.15 -6.66
C GLY A 95 23.34 11.46 -5.24
N GLY A 96 22.53 12.15 -4.41
CA GLY A 96 22.87 12.51 -3.04
C GLY A 96 22.39 11.48 -2.00
N ASP A 97 22.25 11.87 -0.73
CA ASP A 97 21.84 10.92 0.32
C ASP A 97 20.34 10.63 0.31
N ARG A 98 19.52 11.50 -0.29
CA ARG A 98 18.06 11.39 -0.30
C ARG A 98 17.46 11.67 -1.66
N ILE A 99 16.27 11.11 -1.87
CA ILE A 99 15.41 11.37 -3.01
C ILE A 99 14.51 12.57 -2.72
N GLU A 100 14.40 13.49 -3.67
CA GLU A 100 13.41 14.57 -3.62
C GLU A 100 12.01 14.02 -3.90
N ARG A 101 11.02 14.46 -3.11
CA ARG A 101 9.65 13.92 -3.14
C ARG A 101 8.65 15.04 -3.37
N ILE A 102 7.92 14.98 -4.48
CA ILE A 102 6.89 15.95 -4.83
C ILE A 102 5.57 15.21 -5.08
N ALA A 103 4.48 15.70 -4.50
CA ALA A 103 3.16 15.15 -4.71
C ALA A 103 2.20 16.20 -5.26
N PHE A 104 1.49 15.86 -6.34
CA PHE A 104 0.36 16.59 -6.86
C PHE A 104 -0.87 15.86 -6.34
N SER A 105 -1.25 16.13 -5.09
CA SER A 105 -2.37 15.49 -4.42
C SER A 105 -2.95 16.39 -3.34
N ASN A 106 -4.27 16.33 -3.16
CA ASN A 106 -5.00 16.95 -2.06
C ASN A 106 -5.43 15.94 -0.98
N GLN A 107 -5.14 14.64 -1.16
CA GLN A 107 -5.56 13.55 -0.27
C GLN A 107 -4.38 12.74 0.28
N LEU A 108 -3.32 13.42 0.69
CA LEU A 108 -2.20 12.75 1.35
C LEU A 108 -2.56 12.41 2.79
N ARG A 109 -2.33 11.16 3.20
CA ARG A 109 -2.42 10.72 4.61
C ARG A 109 -1.46 11.51 5.49
N ASP A 110 -0.24 11.71 5.01
CA ASP A 110 0.76 12.57 5.63
C ASP A 110 1.46 13.42 4.57
N PRO A 111 1.12 14.72 4.45
CA PRO A 111 1.77 15.61 3.51
C PRO A 111 3.21 15.97 3.91
N THR A 112 3.62 15.74 5.17
CA THR A 112 4.93 16.19 5.68
C THR A 112 6.09 15.33 5.21
N ILE A 113 5.82 14.12 4.70
CA ILE A 113 6.84 13.22 4.13
C ILE A 113 7.29 13.62 2.72
N TYR A 114 6.61 14.60 2.11
CA TYR A 114 6.92 15.17 0.80
C TYR A 114 7.58 16.54 0.95
N ASP A 115 8.62 16.80 0.15
CA ASP A 115 9.31 18.09 0.13
C ASP A 115 8.42 19.21 -0.43
N LYS A 116 7.50 18.85 -1.33
CA LYS A 116 6.53 19.77 -1.91
C LYS A 116 5.21 19.08 -2.22
N VAL A 117 4.11 19.70 -1.78
CA VAL A 117 2.75 19.27 -2.11
C VAL A 117 2.08 20.37 -2.93
N ILE A 118 1.59 20.01 -4.12
CA ILE A 118 0.87 20.90 -5.05
C ILE A 118 -0.59 20.45 -5.08
N LYS A 119 -1.51 21.33 -4.70
CA LYS A 119 -2.95 21.02 -4.57
C LYS A 119 -3.79 21.69 -5.66
N GLU A 120 -3.29 22.78 -6.21
CA GLU A 120 -3.97 23.69 -7.14
C GLU A 120 -4.42 22.99 -8.43
N ASN A 121 -3.77 21.88 -8.77
CA ASN A 121 -3.98 21.12 -10.00
C ASN A 121 -4.62 19.75 -9.73
N THR A 122 -5.31 19.60 -8.60
CA THR A 122 -5.91 18.34 -8.15
C THR A 122 -7.38 18.56 -7.85
N ARG A 123 -8.22 17.61 -8.25
CA ARG A 123 -9.66 17.69 -7.99
C ARG A 123 -9.98 17.14 -6.60
N ASP A 124 -10.82 17.83 -5.85
CA ASP A 124 -11.31 17.34 -4.56
C ASP A 124 -12.35 16.24 -4.79
N GLU A 125 -12.00 14.99 -4.50
CA GLU A 125 -12.94 13.87 -4.69
C GLU A 125 -14.11 13.89 -3.71
N SER A 126 -14.05 14.64 -2.60
CA SER A 126 -15.24 14.88 -1.76
C SER A 126 -16.34 15.62 -2.53
N ILE A 127 -15.98 16.31 -3.63
CA ILE A 127 -16.91 16.96 -4.56
C ILE A 127 -17.42 15.97 -5.62
N ILE A 128 -16.78 14.81 -5.84
CA ILE A 128 -17.22 13.82 -6.83
C ILE A 128 -18.45 13.03 -6.36
N GLY A 129 -18.70 12.96 -5.04
CA GLY A 129 -20.01 12.58 -4.52
C GLY A 129 -21.17 13.45 -5.06
N ASN A 130 -20.86 14.64 -5.56
CA ASN A 130 -21.79 15.52 -6.27
C ASN A 130 -21.63 15.48 -7.80
N ALA A 131 -20.68 14.76 -8.38
CA ALA A 131 -20.54 14.66 -9.85
C ALA A 131 -21.66 13.83 -10.47
N PHE A 132 -22.31 12.97 -9.67
CA PHE A 132 -23.53 12.26 -10.04
C PHE A 132 -24.59 12.46 -8.97
N ARG A 133 -25.73 13.08 -9.33
CA ARG A 133 -26.91 13.15 -8.47
C ARG A 133 -28.02 12.39 -9.18
N ASP A 134 -28.57 11.36 -8.54
CA ASP A 134 -29.62 10.48 -9.11
C ASP A 134 -29.24 9.86 -10.47
N GLY A 135 -27.97 9.48 -10.65
CA GLY A 135 -27.46 8.88 -11.90
C GLY A 135 -27.24 9.89 -13.04
N THR A 136 -27.42 11.18 -12.80
CA THR A 136 -27.14 12.25 -13.77
C THR A 136 -25.83 12.95 -13.47
N PRO A 137 -24.93 13.13 -14.48
CA PRO A 137 -23.75 13.96 -14.32
C PRO A 137 -24.18 15.40 -13.94
N VAL A 138 -23.69 15.90 -12.81
CA VAL A 138 -23.93 17.29 -12.35
C VAL A 138 -22.89 18.26 -12.92
N GLU A 139 -21.85 17.72 -13.58
CA GLU A 139 -20.80 18.54 -14.19
C GLU A 139 -21.36 19.39 -15.33
N GLN A 140 -21.17 20.71 -15.23
CA GLN A 140 -21.56 21.63 -16.29
C GLN A 140 -20.63 21.44 -17.50
N PRO A 141 -21.17 21.38 -18.73
CA PRO A 141 -20.37 21.39 -19.96
C PRO A 141 -19.34 22.54 -19.94
N GLY A 142 -18.06 22.22 -20.11
CA GLY A 142 -16.97 23.20 -20.10
C GLY A 142 -16.23 23.39 -18.76
N SER A 143 -16.62 22.66 -17.71
CA SER A 143 -15.81 22.59 -16.48
C SER A 143 -14.50 21.86 -16.75
N GLN A 144 -13.38 22.41 -16.32
CA GLN A 144 -12.07 21.78 -16.47
C GLN A 144 -12.02 20.49 -15.65
N MET A 145 -11.67 19.37 -16.29
CA MET A 145 -11.59 18.07 -15.64
C MET A 145 -10.24 17.89 -14.96
N GLU A 146 -10.20 17.02 -13.96
CA GLU A 146 -8.99 16.47 -13.33
C GLU A 146 -7.92 16.07 -14.37
N LEU A 147 -8.34 15.41 -15.45
CA LEU A 147 -7.46 14.99 -16.55
C LEU A 147 -6.81 16.17 -17.29
N ASP A 148 -7.45 17.35 -17.31
CA ASP A 148 -6.95 18.52 -18.03
C ASP A 148 -5.86 19.26 -17.23
N ILE A 149 -5.80 19.08 -15.90
CA ILE A 149 -4.94 19.85 -15.01
C ILE A 149 -3.92 19.02 -14.23
N ARG A 150 -4.09 17.69 -14.08
CA ARG A 150 -3.23 16.86 -13.22
C ARG A 150 -1.73 16.94 -13.48
N PHE A 151 -1.32 17.30 -14.70
CA PHE A 151 0.09 17.48 -15.07
C PHE A 151 0.52 18.96 -15.18
N ALA A 152 -0.35 19.91 -14.84
CA ALA A 152 -0.03 21.33 -14.90
C ALA A 152 1.17 21.66 -13.99
N GLY A 153 2.20 22.28 -14.58
CA GLY A 153 3.46 22.58 -13.90
C GLY A 153 4.49 21.44 -13.89
N LEU A 154 4.12 20.21 -14.27
CA LEU A 154 5.05 19.07 -14.32
C LEU A 154 6.22 19.32 -15.26
N GLN A 155 5.95 19.85 -16.46
CA GLN A 155 7.01 20.12 -17.44
C GLN A 155 8.10 21.03 -16.90
N LYS A 156 7.73 22.06 -16.13
CA LYS A 156 8.69 22.97 -15.50
C LYS A 156 9.59 22.22 -14.52
N LEU A 157 9.01 21.36 -13.67
CA LEU A 157 9.77 20.55 -12.72
C LEU A 157 10.78 19.64 -13.43
N VAL A 158 10.35 18.99 -14.52
CA VAL A 158 11.21 18.11 -15.32
C VAL A 158 12.33 18.88 -16.00
N ILE A 159 12.05 20.09 -16.53
CA ILE A 159 13.07 20.95 -17.15
C ILE A 159 14.12 21.37 -16.14
N GLU A 160 13.72 21.76 -14.93
CA GLU A 160 14.64 22.18 -13.86
C GLU A 160 15.56 21.04 -13.41
N ARG A 161 15.04 19.80 -13.40
CA ARG A 161 15.74 18.58 -12.93
C ARG A 161 16.59 17.89 -14.00
N GLN A 162 16.21 18.04 -15.27
CA GLN A 162 16.90 17.46 -16.42
C GLN A 162 17.17 15.94 -16.37
N PRO A 163 16.24 15.08 -15.90
CA PRO A 163 16.49 13.64 -15.73
C PRO A 163 16.82 12.97 -17.07
N LYS A 164 17.77 12.02 -17.09
CA LYS A 164 18.15 11.25 -18.28
C LYS A 164 17.26 10.02 -18.48
N ASN A 165 16.81 9.40 -17.38
CA ASN A 165 15.89 8.27 -17.36
C ASN A 165 14.65 8.61 -16.51
N ILE A 166 13.47 8.56 -17.11
CA ILE A 166 12.18 8.86 -16.46
C ILE A 166 11.36 7.57 -16.41
N ALA A 167 11.06 7.05 -15.22
CA ALA A 167 10.21 5.87 -15.05
C ALA A 167 8.73 6.28 -14.90
N VAL A 168 7.83 5.53 -15.52
CA VAL A 168 6.37 5.71 -15.43
C VAL A 168 5.69 4.35 -15.19
N ASN A 169 4.60 4.32 -14.42
CA ASN A 169 3.92 3.10 -13.95
C ASN A 169 3.08 2.37 -15.03
N TYR A 170 3.73 1.96 -16.12
CA TYR A 170 3.22 1.00 -17.11
C TYR A 170 4.14 -0.22 -17.20
N MET A 171 3.64 -1.33 -17.74
CA MET A 171 4.39 -2.58 -17.95
C MET A 171 4.94 -2.67 -19.39
N ASP A 172 6.12 -3.24 -19.59
CA ASP A 172 6.74 -3.38 -20.93
C ASP A 172 7.26 -4.81 -21.17
N ASP A 173 8.14 -5.31 -20.29
CA ASP A 173 8.87 -6.58 -20.50
C ASP A 173 8.30 -7.77 -19.70
N PHE A 174 7.78 -7.55 -18.50
CA PHE A 174 7.30 -8.66 -17.68
C PHE A 174 6.10 -9.37 -18.37
N SER A 175 6.11 -10.70 -18.41
CA SER A 175 4.88 -11.49 -18.64
C SER A 175 4.18 -11.65 -17.29
N THR A 176 2.96 -11.12 -17.13
CA THR A 176 2.17 -11.42 -15.93
C THR A 176 1.99 -12.93 -15.79
N ALA A 177 2.18 -13.48 -14.59
CA ALA A 177 1.49 -14.73 -14.27
C ALA A 177 -0.01 -14.48 -14.49
N SER A 178 -0.75 -15.42 -15.07
CA SER A 178 -2.18 -15.22 -15.39
C SER A 178 -3.03 -14.78 -14.20
N SER A 179 -2.61 -15.10 -12.96
CA SER A 179 -3.24 -14.62 -11.72
C SER A 179 -3.04 -13.12 -11.44
N SER A 180 -1.99 -12.50 -11.99
CA SER A 180 -1.66 -11.08 -11.83
C SER A 180 -2.34 -10.19 -12.86
N GLU A 181 -2.95 -10.75 -13.91
CA GLU A 181 -3.76 -9.97 -14.88
C GLU A 181 -4.98 -9.31 -14.22
N PHE A 182 -5.53 -9.93 -13.16
CA PHE A 182 -6.68 -9.39 -12.43
C PHE A 182 -6.32 -8.19 -11.53
N SER A 183 -5.04 -8.04 -11.16
CA SER A 183 -4.57 -6.92 -10.34
C SER A 183 -3.07 -6.70 -10.57
N PRO A 184 -2.69 -6.02 -11.67
CA PRO A 184 -1.29 -5.81 -12.00
C PRO A 184 -0.65 -4.86 -10.98
N LEU A 185 0.53 -5.24 -10.47
CA LEU A 185 1.29 -4.41 -9.54
C LEU A 185 1.94 -3.19 -10.21
N THR A 186 2.09 -3.24 -11.54
CA THR A 186 2.99 -2.34 -12.29
C THR A 186 2.41 -1.74 -13.57
N ASP A 187 1.09 -1.85 -13.81
CA ASP A 187 0.43 -1.33 -15.02
C ASP A 187 -0.76 -0.39 -14.68
N GLY A 188 -0.47 0.67 -13.93
CA GLY A 188 -1.48 1.55 -13.33
C GLY A 188 -1.86 2.77 -14.16
N ILE A 189 -1.02 3.21 -15.10
CA ILE A 189 -1.30 4.40 -15.92
C ILE A 189 -2.28 4.08 -17.05
N SER A 190 -3.34 4.90 -17.19
CA SER A 190 -4.25 4.74 -18.33
C SER A 190 -3.62 5.24 -19.63
N HIS A 191 -4.02 4.69 -20.78
CA HIS A 191 -3.54 5.16 -22.09
C HIS A 191 -3.80 6.67 -22.31
N LYS A 192 -4.89 7.23 -21.77
CA LYS A 192 -5.16 8.68 -21.84
C LYS A 192 -4.14 9.46 -21.03
N ASP A 193 -3.84 9.01 -19.81
CA ASP A 193 -2.86 9.66 -18.94
C ASP A 193 -1.45 9.57 -19.49
N TYR A 194 -1.09 8.43 -20.06
CA TYR A 194 0.19 8.26 -20.74
C TYR A 194 0.36 9.27 -21.87
N ASN A 195 -0.64 9.42 -22.75
CA ASN A 195 -0.57 10.38 -23.85
C ASN A 195 -0.46 11.84 -23.35
N LEU A 196 -1.27 12.21 -22.36
CA LEU A 196 -1.22 13.54 -21.74
C LEU A 196 0.14 13.82 -21.09
N LEU A 197 0.72 12.82 -20.41
CA LEU A 197 2.05 12.90 -19.81
C LEU A 197 3.11 13.12 -20.90
N ILE A 198 3.11 12.29 -21.95
CA ILE A 198 4.07 12.39 -23.06
C ILE A 198 3.99 13.76 -23.76
N GLU A 199 2.78 14.28 -23.97
CA GLU A 199 2.57 15.62 -24.50
C GLU A 199 3.16 16.70 -23.56
N THR A 200 2.86 16.59 -22.26
CA THR A 200 3.35 17.53 -21.23
C THR A 200 4.87 17.53 -21.13
N LEU A 201 5.51 16.36 -21.16
CA LEU A 201 6.96 16.21 -21.10
C LEU A 201 7.66 16.80 -22.34
N GLY A 202 6.96 16.80 -23.49
CA GLY A 202 7.49 17.24 -24.77
C GLY A 202 8.56 16.31 -25.35
N LYS A 203 8.87 16.48 -26.64
CA LYS A 203 9.72 15.56 -27.44
C LYS A 203 11.08 15.22 -26.83
N LYS A 204 11.66 16.11 -26.01
CA LYS A 204 12.98 15.89 -25.39
C LYS A 204 12.90 14.86 -24.27
N TYR A 205 11.96 15.04 -23.34
CA TYR A 205 11.84 14.18 -22.15
C TYR A 205 10.95 12.97 -22.38
N ALA A 206 9.97 13.05 -23.28
CA ALA A 206 9.17 11.90 -23.71
C ALA A 206 10.04 10.73 -24.19
N ARG A 207 11.14 11.01 -24.91
CA ARG A 207 12.10 9.97 -25.37
C ARG A 207 12.92 9.31 -24.26
N ARG A 208 12.82 9.84 -23.04
CA ARG A 208 13.53 9.33 -21.84
C ARG A 208 12.60 8.51 -20.95
N VAL A 209 11.32 8.44 -21.29
CA VAL A 209 10.33 7.65 -20.57
C VAL A 209 10.60 6.17 -20.79
N LYS A 210 10.55 5.41 -19.70
CA LYS A 210 10.68 3.95 -19.64
C LYS A 210 9.69 3.40 -18.61
N SER A 211 9.45 2.10 -18.66
CA SER A 211 8.64 1.42 -17.66
C SER A 211 9.28 1.52 -16.26
N ALA A 212 8.43 1.69 -15.23
CA ALA A 212 8.78 1.62 -13.83
C ALA A 212 8.63 0.20 -13.24
N GLU A 213 8.33 -0.82 -14.05
CA GLU A 213 7.91 -2.14 -13.56
C GLU A 213 8.92 -2.78 -12.60
N TYR A 214 10.19 -2.84 -12.97
CA TYR A 214 11.25 -3.41 -12.12
C TYR A 214 11.47 -2.57 -10.86
N LEU A 215 11.47 -1.24 -10.99
CA LEU A 215 11.59 -0.32 -9.85
C LEU A 215 10.45 -0.52 -8.84
N ILE A 216 9.20 -0.63 -9.31
CA ILE A 216 8.03 -0.84 -8.44
C ILE A 216 8.11 -2.20 -7.77
N MET A 217 8.49 -3.26 -8.49
CA MET A 217 8.66 -4.59 -7.91
C MET A 217 9.74 -4.59 -6.82
N ASP A 218 10.90 -4.00 -7.09
CA ASP A 218 11.98 -3.90 -6.11
C ASP A 218 11.58 -3.06 -4.90
N TYR A 219 10.84 -1.97 -5.12
CA TYR A 219 10.31 -1.13 -4.05
C TYR A 219 9.32 -1.90 -3.17
N LEU A 220 8.37 -2.61 -3.78
CA LEU A 220 7.37 -3.44 -3.08
C LEU A 220 7.98 -4.69 -2.43
N ALA A 221 9.10 -5.21 -2.93
CA ALA A 221 9.84 -6.33 -2.33
C ALA A 221 10.74 -5.89 -1.17
N GLY A 222 11.19 -4.63 -1.18
CA GLY A 222 11.98 -4.03 -0.10
C GLY A 222 11.22 -4.05 1.22
N ARG A 223 11.91 -4.44 2.30
CA ARG A 223 11.41 -4.34 3.67
C ARG A 223 12.32 -3.49 4.53
N VAL A 224 11.73 -2.64 5.34
CA VAL A 224 12.45 -1.83 6.33
C VAL A 224 12.39 -2.49 7.73
N PRO A 225 13.32 -2.16 8.65
CA PRO A 225 13.31 -2.68 10.01
C PRO A 225 11.95 -2.56 10.71
N MET A 226 11.24 -1.44 10.55
CA MET A 226 9.93 -1.27 11.17
C MET A 226 8.87 -2.25 10.62
N GLU A 227 8.86 -2.52 9.31
CA GLU A 227 7.98 -3.55 8.72
C GLU A 227 8.32 -4.94 9.27
N ILE A 228 9.61 -5.25 9.42
CA ILE A 228 10.06 -6.54 9.96
C ILE A 228 9.60 -6.72 11.41
N GLU A 229 9.73 -5.68 12.25
CA GLU A 229 9.25 -5.73 13.63
C GLU A 229 7.71 -5.85 13.70
N LEU A 230 6.98 -5.16 12.81
CA LEU A 230 5.54 -5.32 12.70
C LEU A 230 5.15 -6.75 12.30
N TYR A 231 5.82 -7.32 11.31
CA TYR A 231 5.55 -8.70 10.86
C TYR A 231 5.86 -9.75 11.93
N LYS A 232 6.89 -9.55 12.76
CA LYS A 232 7.13 -10.43 13.91
C LYS A 232 5.92 -10.45 14.85
N LYS A 233 5.31 -9.30 15.11
CA LYS A 233 4.09 -9.22 15.94
C LYS A 233 2.91 -9.94 15.30
N PHE A 234 2.69 -9.75 13.99
CA PHE A 234 1.66 -10.50 13.27
C PHE A 234 1.91 -12.01 13.30
N GLY A 235 3.16 -12.44 13.22
CA GLY A 235 3.53 -13.85 13.35
C GLY A 235 3.18 -14.44 14.72
N VAL A 236 3.44 -13.69 15.80
CA VAL A 236 3.05 -14.09 17.17
C VAL A 236 1.52 -14.21 17.29
N ILE A 237 0.78 -13.21 16.81
CA ILE A 237 -0.69 -13.23 16.86
C ILE A 237 -1.27 -14.38 16.04
N ALA A 238 -0.73 -14.62 14.84
CA ALA A 238 -1.15 -15.74 14.02
C ALA A 238 -0.90 -17.08 14.72
N ALA A 239 0.25 -17.24 15.39
CA ALA A 239 0.55 -18.43 16.18
C ALA A 239 -0.41 -18.59 17.36
N GLU A 240 -0.69 -17.52 18.12
CA GLU A 240 -1.64 -17.54 19.23
C GLU A 240 -3.07 -17.86 18.78
N ASN A 241 -3.50 -17.31 17.63
CA ASN A 241 -4.79 -17.65 17.01
C ASN A 241 -4.85 -19.14 16.68
N LEU A 242 -3.81 -19.69 16.04
CA LEU A 242 -3.75 -21.11 15.72
C LEU A 242 -3.78 -21.98 16.97
N ASP A 243 -2.96 -21.68 17.99
CA ASP A 243 -2.94 -22.43 19.25
C ASP A 243 -4.31 -22.41 19.93
N ARG A 244 -4.98 -21.26 19.96
CA ARG A 244 -6.36 -21.13 20.48
C ARG A 244 -7.32 -22.04 19.74
N GLU A 245 -7.32 -22.01 18.40
CA GLU A 245 -8.26 -22.81 17.61
C GLU A 245 -7.96 -24.32 17.71
N PHE A 246 -6.68 -24.73 17.68
CA PHE A 246 -6.32 -26.13 17.88
C PHE A 246 -6.69 -26.64 19.28
N ASN A 247 -6.58 -25.82 20.32
CA ASN A 247 -6.98 -26.19 21.68
C ASN A 247 -8.49 -26.41 21.86
N LYS A 248 -9.33 -25.89 20.95
CA LYS A 248 -10.78 -26.16 20.94
C LYS A 248 -11.13 -27.57 20.44
N VAL A 249 -10.19 -28.26 19.77
CA VAL A 249 -10.49 -29.50 19.05
C VAL A 249 -10.63 -30.68 20.00
N ILE A 250 -11.83 -31.24 20.02
CA ILE A 250 -12.16 -32.48 20.71
C ILE A 250 -12.63 -33.51 19.66
N PRO A 251 -11.86 -34.59 19.40
CA PRO A 251 -12.21 -35.59 18.41
C PRO A 251 -13.57 -36.23 18.68
N GLY A 252 -14.40 -36.33 17.65
CA GLY A 252 -15.77 -36.82 17.68
C GLY A 252 -16.80 -35.79 18.13
N ILE A 253 -16.38 -34.56 18.48
CA ILE A 253 -17.26 -33.51 18.98
C ILE A 253 -17.14 -32.25 18.12
N THR A 254 -15.94 -31.68 17.99
CA THR A 254 -15.73 -30.38 17.34
C THR A 254 -15.98 -30.47 15.84
N LYS A 255 -16.78 -29.53 15.32
CA LYS A 255 -17.03 -29.35 13.88
C LYS A 255 -16.04 -28.38 13.25
N LEU A 256 -15.75 -28.55 11.96
CA LEU A 256 -14.91 -27.59 11.23
C LEU A 256 -15.45 -26.15 11.31
N SER A 257 -16.78 -25.98 11.29
CA SER A 257 -17.45 -24.67 11.38
C SER A 257 -17.34 -23.98 12.74
N GLU A 258 -16.85 -24.67 13.78
CA GLU A 258 -16.67 -24.10 15.13
C GLU A 258 -15.25 -23.51 15.33
N LEU A 259 -14.41 -23.62 14.31
CA LEU A 259 -13.04 -23.09 14.28
C LEU A 259 -13.00 -21.83 13.40
N GLU A 260 -12.18 -20.86 13.81
CA GLU A 260 -12.00 -19.60 13.10
C GLU A 260 -10.91 -19.69 12.00
N GLY A 261 -11.04 -18.87 10.96
CA GLY A 261 -10.13 -18.81 9.81
C GLY A 261 -10.65 -19.56 8.59
N ASN A 262 -9.77 -19.83 7.62
CA ASN A 262 -10.08 -20.73 6.51
C ASN A 262 -9.73 -22.16 6.91
N VAL A 263 -10.75 -22.93 7.26
CA VAL A 263 -10.64 -24.26 7.85
C VAL A 263 -11.17 -25.32 6.90
N PHE A 264 -10.37 -26.35 6.65
CA PHE A 264 -10.76 -27.46 5.78
C PHE A 264 -10.07 -28.77 6.15
N LEU A 265 -10.76 -29.88 5.92
CA LEU A 265 -10.25 -31.24 6.01
C LEU A 265 -9.81 -31.71 4.62
N ARG A 266 -8.66 -32.37 4.49
CA ARG A 266 -8.28 -33.06 3.26
C ARG A 266 -8.44 -34.57 3.42
N VAL A 267 -9.30 -35.15 2.59
CA VAL A 267 -9.54 -36.61 2.58
C VAL A 267 -8.53 -37.32 1.66
N PRO A 268 -8.32 -38.66 1.79
CA PRO A 268 -7.26 -39.38 1.06
C PRO A 268 -7.31 -39.31 -0.47
N ASP A 269 -8.48 -39.05 -1.05
CA ASP A 269 -8.65 -38.88 -2.50
C ASP A 269 -8.28 -37.46 -3.00
N GLY A 270 -7.83 -36.58 -2.10
CA GLY A 270 -7.40 -35.22 -2.39
C GLY A 270 -8.51 -34.18 -2.34
N ARG A 271 -9.77 -34.55 -2.13
CA ARG A 271 -10.86 -33.59 -1.96
C ARG A 271 -10.76 -32.84 -0.64
N GLU A 272 -11.29 -31.63 -0.63
CA GLU A 272 -11.41 -30.78 0.56
C GLU A 272 -12.86 -30.73 1.03
N ILE A 273 -13.05 -30.76 2.34
CA ILE A 273 -14.32 -30.50 3.02
C ILE A 273 -14.11 -29.24 3.85
N HIS A 274 -14.87 -28.19 3.56
CA HIS A 274 -14.67 -26.86 4.12
C HIS A 274 -15.58 -26.61 5.32
N ALA A 275 -15.14 -25.76 6.24
CA ALA A 275 -15.96 -25.29 7.36
C ALA A 275 -17.26 -24.57 6.92
N SER A 276 -17.27 -24.00 5.72
CA SER A 276 -18.43 -23.33 5.12
C SER A 276 -19.42 -24.27 4.43
N ASP A 277 -19.15 -25.57 4.38
CA ASP A 277 -20.04 -26.52 3.73
C ASP A 277 -21.36 -26.69 4.51
N PRO A 278 -22.50 -26.99 3.84
CA PRO A 278 -23.82 -27.03 4.48
C PRO A 278 -23.95 -28.05 5.63
N ASP A 279 -23.19 -29.14 5.59
CA ASP A 279 -23.09 -30.14 6.66
C ASP A 279 -21.64 -30.20 7.18
N PRO A 280 -21.29 -29.32 8.13
CA PRO A 280 -19.91 -29.16 8.55
C PRO A 280 -19.41 -30.41 9.29
N TYR A 281 -18.32 -30.96 8.76
CA TYR A 281 -17.75 -32.22 9.21
C TYR A 281 -17.29 -32.17 10.67
N VAL A 282 -17.57 -33.24 11.42
CA VAL A 282 -17.09 -33.46 12.80
C VAL A 282 -15.73 -34.14 12.76
N LEU A 283 -14.70 -33.47 13.29
CA LEU A 283 -13.32 -33.97 13.31
C LEU A 283 -13.19 -35.27 14.09
N LYS A 284 -12.42 -36.24 13.59
CA LYS A 284 -12.18 -37.56 14.19
C LYS A 284 -10.69 -37.81 14.38
N ARG A 285 -10.37 -38.84 15.18
CA ARG A 285 -8.98 -39.29 15.34
C ARG A 285 -8.43 -39.78 13.99
N GLY A 286 -7.24 -39.33 13.63
CA GLY A 286 -6.57 -39.69 12.38
C GLY A 286 -6.86 -38.76 11.21
N ASP A 287 -7.73 -37.77 11.39
CA ASP A 287 -8.04 -36.79 10.35
C ASP A 287 -6.88 -35.81 10.12
N LEU A 288 -6.67 -35.46 8.85
CA LEU A 288 -5.72 -34.43 8.42
C LEU A 288 -6.49 -33.17 8.00
N PHE A 289 -6.48 -32.15 8.84
CA PHE A 289 -7.15 -30.88 8.58
C PHE A 289 -6.19 -29.70 8.71
N THR A 290 -6.59 -28.58 8.12
CA THR A 290 -5.82 -27.33 8.06
C THR A 290 -6.66 -26.19 8.63
N ILE A 291 -6.00 -25.31 9.38
CA ILE A 291 -6.52 -24.00 9.78
C ILE A 291 -5.58 -22.96 9.18
N LEU A 292 -6.08 -22.11 8.30
CA LEU A 292 -5.38 -20.92 7.83
C LEU A 292 -5.96 -19.71 8.57
N HIS A 293 -5.25 -19.25 9.61
CA HIS A 293 -5.66 -18.11 10.41
C HIS A 293 -4.51 -17.11 10.52
N GLY A 294 -4.44 -16.19 9.56
CA GLY A 294 -3.46 -15.11 9.54
C GLY A 294 -3.75 -13.99 10.54
N ALA A 295 -2.90 -12.98 10.52
CA ALA A 295 -3.05 -11.70 11.21
C ALA A 295 -2.64 -10.58 10.25
N GLY A 296 -3.29 -9.41 10.34
CA GLY A 296 -3.02 -8.25 9.48
C GLY A 296 -3.95 -8.07 8.27
N ASP A 297 -4.98 -8.91 8.12
CA ASP A 297 -5.94 -8.87 7.01
C ASP A 297 -7.12 -7.90 7.23
N LYS A 298 -7.07 -7.05 8.26
CA LYS A 298 -8.14 -6.11 8.63
C LYS A 298 -7.60 -4.70 8.83
#